data_AF-A0A7Y4TSA2-F1
#
_entry.id   AF-A0A7Y4TSA2-F1
#
_cell.length_a   1.000
_cell.length_b   1.000
_cell.length_c   1.000
_cell.angle_alpha   90.00
_cell.angle_beta   90.00
_cell.angle_gamma   90.00
#
_symmetry.space_group_name_H-M   'P 1'
#
loop_
_entity.id
_entity.type
_entity.pdbx_description
1 polymer ?
#
loop_
_entity_poly.entity_id
_entity_poly.type
_entity_poly.pdbx_seq_one_letter_code
_entity_poly.pdbx_strand_id
1 'polypeptide(L)'
;MRKYSLLLFPLIVGCLNDQSIEKKKNITSVTSPDINNSSVFTKPTFQFNYDQQKQRCQQLYETVKRKRSPETEKKFISYLTDSLLPCWYGTPWDYNGISQIPGEGKIACGYFVTTTLRDAGMKINRVKLAQCIEQNLLWDLCKDFKRYSDKSLEYFVKDIEKTGYGLYIVGLDNHTGYIYHDGKDVWFIHSGVYPPKCALKEKAINSVTLKNSRYRVFGRIVFDK
;
A
#
# COMPACT_ATOMS: atom_id res chain seq x y z
N MET A 1 20.49 -71.05 -18.79
CA MET A 1 20.76 -72.29 -18.04
C MET A 1 21.92 -72.04 -17.06
N ARG A 2 21.68 -72.23 -15.74
CA ARG A 2 22.60 -72.69 -14.66
C ARG A 2 24.04 -72.11 -14.64
N LYS A 3 24.61 -71.55 -13.55
CA LYS A 3 24.55 -71.92 -12.13
C LYS A 3 24.95 -70.74 -11.22
N TYR A 4 24.36 -70.70 -10.03
CA TYR A 4 24.84 -69.96 -8.84
C TYR A 4 26.03 -70.71 -8.21
N SER A 5 26.94 -69.97 -7.55
CA SER A 5 27.67 -70.48 -6.39
C SER A 5 27.85 -69.37 -5.36
N LEU A 6 27.23 -69.57 -4.21
CA LEU A 6 27.38 -68.78 -2.98
C LEU A 6 28.79 -68.98 -2.40
N LEU A 7 29.32 -67.94 -1.75
CA LEU A 7 30.23 -68.10 -0.62
C LEU A 7 29.69 -67.30 0.57
N LEU A 8 29.67 -67.98 1.71
CA LEU A 8 29.05 -67.67 2.99
C LEU A 8 30.08 -67.08 3.98
N PHE A 9 29.60 -66.14 4.82
CA PHE A 9 29.91 -65.89 6.25
C PHE A 9 31.25 -65.25 6.67
N PRO A 10 31.34 -64.58 7.85
CA PRO A 10 30.41 -64.62 9.00
C PRO A 10 29.94 -63.28 9.62
N LEU A 11 28.84 -63.40 10.38
CA LEU A 11 28.38 -62.47 11.42
C LEU A 11 29.40 -62.35 12.56
N ILE A 12 29.57 -61.13 13.09
CA ILE A 12 29.94 -60.91 14.49
C ILE A 12 28.83 -60.08 15.14
N VAL A 13 28.23 -60.67 16.17
CA VAL A 13 27.26 -60.08 17.10
C VAL A 13 28.04 -59.37 18.19
N GLY A 14 27.62 -58.15 18.53
CA GLY A 14 28.07 -57.41 19.72
C GLY A 14 26.93 -56.54 20.28
N CYS A 15 26.29 -57.04 21.33
CA CYS A 15 25.44 -56.31 22.30
C CYS A 15 26.38 -55.66 23.35
N LEU A 16 26.12 -54.58 24.10
CA LEU A 16 24.92 -54.00 24.74
C LEU A 16 25.30 -52.61 25.34
N ASN A 17 24.28 -51.77 25.57
CA ASN A 17 24.12 -50.69 26.57
C ASN A 17 25.14 -49.53 26.62
N ASP A 18 24.81 -48.32 27.09
CA ASP A 18 23.62 -47.50 27.35
C ASP A 18 24.25 -46.21 27.92
N GLN A 19 23.87 -45.02 27.43
CA GLN A 19 23.88 -43.75 28.17
C GLN A 19 23.56 -42.58 27.23
N SER A 20 22.31 -42.15 27.35
CA SER A 20 21.80 -40.78 27.20
C SER A 20 22.84 -39.65 27.12
N ILE A 21 22.89 -38.93 26.00
CA ILE A 21 23.04 -37.47 25.98
C ILE A 21 22.14 -36.91 24.85
N GLU A 22 20.94 -36.48 25.23
CA GLU A 22 20.12 -35.56 24.44
C GLU A 22 20.91 -34.26 24.21
N LYS A 23 21.29 -33.99 22.97
CA LYS A 23 21.73 -32.65 22.57
C LYS A 23 20.51 -31.74 22.52
N LYS A 24 20.23 -31.06 23.63
CA LYS A 24 19.39 -29.86 23.70
C LYS A 24 19.86 -28.86 22.64
N LYS A 25 19.17 -28.81 21.49
CA LYS A 25 19.13 -27.60 20.69
C LYS A 25 18.31 -26.60 21.48
N ASN A 26 18.97 -25.57 22.00
CA ASN A 26 18.34 -24.40 22.59
C ASN A 26 17.32 -23.86 21.60
N ILE A 27 16.05 -24.17 21.85
CA ILE A 27 14.90 -23.43 21.35
C ILE A 27 14.95 -22.12 22.11
N THR A 28 15.72 -21.17 21.59
CA THR A 28 15.55 -19.77 21.97
C THR A 28 14.15 -19.41 21.53
N SER A 29 13.29 -19.17 22.52
CA SER A 29 11.92 -18.73 22.40
C SER A 29 11.78 -17.73 21.25
N VAL A 30 11.19 -18.19 20.15
CA VAL A 30 10.59 -17.30 19.16
C VAL A 30 9.48 -16.59 19.91
N THR A 31 9.76 -15.38 20.39
CA THR A 31 8.73 -14.49 20.90
C THR A 31 7.77 -14.25 19.74
N SER A 32 6.54 -14.67 19.97
CA SER A 32 5.37 -14.52 19.09
C SER A 32 5.38 -13.15 18.41
N PRO A 33 5.13 -13.06 17.09
CA PRO A 33 4.98 -11.76 16.45
C PRO A 33 3.76 -11.06 17.05
N ASP A 34 3.98 -9.83 17.52
CA ASP A 34 2.97 -8.92 18.05
C ASP A 34 1.74 -8.86 17.12
N ILE A 35 0.61 -9.35 17.62
CA ILE A 35 -0.66 -9.48 16.88
C ILE A 35 -1.38 -8.11 16.76
N ASN A 36 -0.70 -6.98 16.98
CA ASN A 36 -1.30 -5.63 16.97
C ASN A 36 -0.53 -4.57 16.15
N ASN A 37 0.35 -4.97 15.22
CA ASN A 37 1.11 -4.04 14.37
C ASN A 37 0.89 -4.32 12.87
N SER A 38 -0.37 -4.30 12.42
CA SER A 38 -0.65 -4.51 10.99
C SER A 38 -0.10 -3.33 10.19
N SER A 39 0.99 -3.55 9.45
CA SER A 39 1.61 -2.58 8.55
C SER A 39 0.79 -2.35 7.27
N VAL A 40 -0.28 -3.14 7.08
CA VAL A 40 -1.16 -3.16 5.91
C VAL A 40 -2.62 -3.15 6.37
N PHE A 41 -3.44 -2.29 5.77
CA PHE A 41 -4.85 -2.07 6.07
C PHE A 41 -5.67 -2.34 4.82
N THR A 42 -6.43 -3.43 4.84
CA THR A 42 -7.12 -3.99 3.66
C THR A 42 -8.61 -4.17 3.88
N LYS A 43 -9.06 -4.05 5.13
CA LYS A 43 -10.47 -4.01 5.47
C LYS A 43 -10.65 -2.87 6.45
N PRO A 44 -11.70 -2.08 6.28
CA PRO A 44 -11.86 -0.96 7.16
C PRO A 44 -12.61 -1.38 8.44
N THR A 45 -12.38 -0.66 9.53
CA THR A 45 -12.73 -1.09 10.90
C THR A 45 -14.16 -0.76 11.33
N PHE A 46 -14.97 -0.18 10.45
CA PHE A 46 -16.34 0.24 10.74
C PHE A 46 -17.30 -0.08 9.57
N GLN A 47 -18.60 0.09 9.78
CA GLN A 47 -19.59 -0.05 8.71
C GLN A 47 -19.65 1.25 7.90
N PHE A 48 -19.40 1.16 6.61
CA PHE A 48 -19.28 2.32 5.73
C PHE A 48 -20.57 2.58 4.98
N ASN A 49 -21.09 3.80 5.10
CA ASN A 49 -21.98 4.40 4.12
C ASN A 49 -21.14 5.27 3.19
N TYR A 50 -20.70 4.72 2.05
CA TYR A 50 -19.82 5.43 1.12
C TYR A 50 -20.39 6.77 0.66
N ASP A 51 -21.70 6.83 0.39
CA ASP A 51 -22.37 8.05 -0.03
C ASP A 51 -22.34 9.14 1.06
N GLN A 52 -22.53 8.76 2.32
CA GLN A 52 -22.40 9.68 3.45
C GLN A 52 -20.96 10.21 3.58
N GLN A 53 -19.96 9.32 3.49
CA GLN A 53 -18.55 9.72 3.56
C GLN A 53 -18.18 10.63 2.40
N LYS A 54 -18.68 10.34 1.20
CA LYS A 54 -18.52 11.13 -0.01
C LYS A 54 -19.10 12.53 0.17
N GLN A 55 -20.37 12.65 0.59
CA GLN A 55 -21.03 13.94 0.83
C GLN A 55 -20.27 14.79 1.86
N ARG A 56 -19.83 14.17 2.97
CA ARG A 56 -19.09 14.89 4.01
C ARG A 56 -17.71 15.35 3.53
N CYS A 57 -17.01 14.52 2.77
CA CYS A 57 -15.73 14.88 2.18
C CYS A 57 -15.86 16.08 1.23
N GLN A 58 -16.92 16.10 0.40
CA GLN A 58 -17.24 17.23 -0.48
C GLN A 58 -17.51 18.53 0.30
N GLN A 59 -18.25 18.48 1.41
CA GLN A 59 -18.48 19.66 2.26
C GLN A 59 -17.18 20.23 2.85
N LEU A 60 -16.26 19.35 3.26
CA LEU A 60 -14.95 19.75 3.76
C LEU A 60 -14.09 20.35 2.65
N TYR A 61 -14.14 19.78 1.44
CA TYR A 61 -13.47 20.33 0.27
C TYR A 61 -13.97 21.74 -0.08
N GLU A 62 -15.28 21.97 -0.08
CA GLU A 62 -15.87 23.30 -0.29
C GLU A 62 -15.42 24.31 0.77
N THR A 63 -15.15 23.84 2.00
CA THR A 63 -14.58 24.70 3.05
C THR A 63 -13.14 25.09 2.75
N VAL A 64 -12.33 24.17 2.22
CA VAL A 64 -10.97 24.46 1.75
C VAL A 64 -10.99 25.46 0.60
N LYS A 65 -11.88 25.29 -0.38
CA LYS A 65 -12.02 26.22 -1.53
C LYS A 65 -12.40 27.64 -1.10
N ARG A 66 -13.31 27.76 -0.13
CA ARG A 66 -13.79 29.07 0.36
C ARG A 66 -12.74 29.79 1.21
N LYS A 67 -12.05 29.05 2.08
CA LYS A 67 -11.04 29.61 2.98
C LYS A 67 -9.93 28.59 3.18
N ARG A 68 -8.92 28.66 2.32
CA ARG A 68 -7.75 27.80 2.43
C ARG A 68 -6.91 28.24 3.63
N SER A 69 -6.70 27.31 4.56
CA SER A 69 -5.75 27.44 5.66
C SER A 69 -5.16 26.07 5.98
N PRO A 70 -4.02 25.99 6.70
CA PRO A 70 -3.47 24.71 7.15
C PRO A 70 -4.49 23.85 7.91
N GLU A 71 -5.38 24.48 8.68
CA GLU A 71 -6.41 23.78 9.47
C GLU A 71 -7.54 23.20 8.60
N THR A 72 -8.04 23.95 7.61
CA THR A 72 -9.09 23.45 6.72
C THR A 72 -8.55 22.34 5.82
N GLU A 73 -7.34 22.52 5.30
CA GLU A 73 -6.65 21.51 4.49
C GLU A 73 -6.38 20.24 5.30
N LYS A 74 -5.88 20.37 6.54
CA LYS A 74 -5.67 19.23 7.45
C LYS A 74 -6.98 18.48 7.76
N LYS A 75 -8.06 19.19 8.07
CA LYS A 75 -9.38 18.57 8.33
C LYS A 75 -9.87 17.78 7.11
N PHE A 76 -9.75 18.36 5.91
CA PHE A 76 -10.14 17.70 4.67
C PHE A 76 -9.28 16.46 4.40
N ILE A 77 -7.94 16.59 4.43
CA ILE A 77 -7.02 15.48 4.16
C ILE A 77 -7.27 14.33 5.15
N SER A 78 -7.35 14.61 6.46
CA SER A 78 -7.61 13.57 7.45
C SER A 78 -8.95 12.88 7.20
N TYR A 79 -10.01 13.60 6.85
CA TYR A 79 -11.29 12.97 6.53
C TYR A 79 -11.22 12.10 5.26
N LEU A 80 -10.54 12.59 4.23
CA LEU A 80 -10.31 11.84 3.00
C LEU A 80 -9.59 10.52 3.32
N THR A 81 -8.50 10.57 4.09
CA THR A 81 -7.67 9.39 4.38
C THR A 81 -8.25 8.44 5.43
N ASP A 82 -9.03 8.95 6.38
CA ASP A 82 -9.50 8.18 7.53
C ASP A 82 -10.97 7.75 7.39
N SER A 83 -11.70 8.30 6.41
CA SER A 83 -13.13 8.00 6.23
C SER A 83 -13.52 7.67 4.80
N LEU A 84 -13.08 8.43 3.79
CA LEU A 84 -13.47 8.16 2.40
C LEU A 84 -12.63 7.04 1.76
N LEU A 85 -11.30 7.15 1.77
CA LEU A 85 -10.41 6.14 1.19
C LEU A 85 -10.60 4.74 1.81
N PRO A 86 -10.80 4.59 3.13
CA PRO A 86 -11.00 3.27 3.74
C PRO A 86 -12.22 2.51 3.21
N CYS A 87 -13.25 3.19 2.69
CA CYS A 87 -14.37 2.53 2.03
C CYS A 87 -13.91 1.60 0.90
N TRP A 88 -12.85 1.98 0.20
CA TRP A 88 -12.30 1.25 -0.93
C TRP A 88 -11.38 0.10 -0.53
N TYR A 89 -10.88 0.05 0.71
CA TYR A 89 -9.92 -0.97 1.09
C TYR A 89 -10.54 -2.36 0.96
N GLY A 90 -9.81 -3.26 0.30
CA GLY A 90 -10.27 -4.60 -0.03
C GLY A 90 -10.93 -4.71 -1.40
N THR A 91 -11.25 -3.60 -2.08
CA THR A 91 -11.76 -3.63 -3.46
C THR A 91 -10.72 -4.31 -4.36
N PRO A 92 -11.05 -5.39 -5.07
CA PRO A 92 -10.08 -6.12 -5.88
C PRO A 92 -9.41 -5.25 -6.93
N TRP A 93 -8.13 -5.48 -7.16
CA TRP A 93 -7.37 -4.80 -8.21
C TRP A 93 -7.47 -5.54 -9.55
N ASP A 94 -7.46 -4.78 -10.64
CA ASP A 94 -7.27 -5.27 -12.01
C ASP A 94 -6.74 -4.12 -12.87
N TYR A 95 -5.90 -4.44 -13.86
CA TYR A 95 -5.35 -3.45 -14.78
C TYR A 95 -6.46 -2.69 -15.54
N ASN A 96 -7.53 -3.39 -15.91
CA ASN A 96 -8.70 -2.81 -16.59
C ASN A 96 -9.83 -2.48 -15.61
N GLY A 97 -9.57 -2.48 -14.31
CA GLY A 97 -10.57 -2.21 -13.28
C GLY A 97 -11.07 -0.77 -13.32
N ILE A 98 -12.36 -0.58 -13.59
CA ILE A 98 -13.00 0.73 -13.70
C ILE A 98 -14.12 0.96 -12.68
N SER A 99 -14.16 0.20 -11.58
CA SER A 99 -15.22 0.32 -10.59
C SER A 99 -15.43 1.76 -10.09
N GLN A 100 -16.67 2.07 -9.76
CA GLN A 100 -17.10 3.33 -9.15
C GLN A 100 -17.75 3.13 -7.78
N ILE A 101 -17.86 1.87 -7.34
CA ILE A 101 -18.50 1.49 -6.09
C ILE A 101 -17.48 0.68 -5.28
N PRO A 102 -17.14 1.12 -4.05
CA PRO A 102 -16.22 0.37 -3.21
C PRO A 102 -16.70 -1.07 -2.95
N GLY A 103 -15.78 -2.03 -3.02
CA GLY A 103 -16.09 -3.46 -2.81
C GLY A 103 -16.77 -4.16 -3.98
N GLU A 104 -17.25 -3.43 -4.99
CA GLU A 104 -17.87 -4.01 -6.17
C GLU A 104 -16.93 -3.98 -7.38
N GLY A 105 -16.92 -5.07 -8.15
CA GLY A 105 -16.06 -5.19 -9.33
C GLY A 105 -14.58 -5.08 -8.98
N LYS A 106 -13.81 -4.40 -9.85
CA LYS A 106 -12.36 -4.24 -9.69
C LYS A 106 -11.92 -2.82 -10.02
N ILE A 107 -10.82 -2.36 -9.44
CA ILE A 107 -10.31 -0.99 -9.65
C ILE A 107 -8.79 -0.92 -9.87
N ALA A 108 -8.38 -0.32 -10.98
CA ALA A 108 -6.98 -0.06 -11.30
C ALA A 108 -6.41 1.09 -10.45
N CYS A 109 -5.09 1.23 -10.41
CA CYS A 109 -4.40 2.24 -9.58
C CYS A 109 -4.76 3.69 -9.95
N GLY A 110 -4.73 4.03 -11.25
CA GLY A 110 -5.13 5.36 -11.72
C GLY A 110 -6.62 5.65 -11.51
N TYR A 111 -7.48 4.65 -11.73
CA TYR A 111 -8.91 4.79 -11.46
C TYR A 111 -9.20 4.91 -9.97
N PHE A 112 -8.46 4.25 -9.10
CA PHE A 112 -8.59 4.43 -7.65
C PHE A 112 -8.35 5.90 -7.27
N VAL A 113 -7.19 6.45 -7.61
CA VAL A 113 -6.83 7.84 -7.30
C VAL A 113 -7.85 8.83 -7.86
N THR A 114 -8.18 8.71 -9.14
CA THR A 114 -9.07 9.68 -9.81
C THR A 114 -10.53 9.56 -9.38
N THR A 115 -11.01 8.35 -9.07
CA THR A 115 -12.36 8.14 -8.52
C THR A 115 -12.46 8.81 -7.16
N THR A 116 -11.50 8.56 -6.26
CA THR A 116 -11.56 9.09 -4.90
C THR A 116 -11.35 10.61 -4.83
N LEU A 117 -10.51 11.20 -5.69
CA LEU A 117 -10.38 12.67 -5.76
C LEU A 117 -11.65 13.34 -6.33
N ARG A 118 -12.22 12.76 -7.39
CA ARG A 118 -13.50 13.24 -7.94
C ARG A 118 -14.59 13.17 -6.88
N ASP A 119 -14.71 12.03 -6.20
CA ASP A 119 -15.75 11.83 -5.21
C ASP A 119 -15.52 12.66 -3.94
N ALA A 120 -14.28 13.04 -3.62
CA ALA A 120 -13.97 14.04 -2.60
C ALA A 120 -14.37 15.48 -2.98
N GLY A 121 -14.79 15.71 -4.23
CA GLY A 121 -15.32 17.00 -4.71
C GLY A 121 -14.44 17.71 -5.75
N MET A 122 -13.24 17.19 -6.06
CA MET A 122 -12.37 17.83 -7.05
C MET A 122 -12.95 17.72 -8.45
N LYS A 123 -12.95 18.83 -9.20
CA LYS A 123 -13.44 18.87 -10.58
C LYS A 123 -12.40 18.33 -11.55
N ILE A 124 -12.37 17.01 -11.71
CA ILE A 124 -11.36 16.32 -12.54
C ILE A 124 -12.00 15.36 -13.55
N ASN A 125 -11.37 15.20 -14.72
CA ASN A 125 -11.79 14.19 -15.69
C ASN A 125 -11.22 12.82 -15.28
N ARG A 126 -12.03 12.03 -14.57
CA ARG A 126 -11.66 10.70 -14.06
C ARG A 126 -11.01 9.82 -15.12
N VAL A 127 -11.65 9.65 -16.27
CA VAL A 127 -11.21 8.70 -17.29
C VAL A 127 -9.91 9.15 -17.94
N LYS A 128 -9.86 10.42 -18.38
CA LYS A 128 -8.67 10.98 -19.03
C LYS A 128 -7.45 10.89 -18.11
N LEU A 129 -7.61 11.27 -16.85
CA LEU A 129 -6.51 11.28 -15.89
C LEU A 129 -6.09 9.86 -15.45
N ALA A 130 -7.03 8.91 -15.33
CA ALA A 130 -6.70 7.53 -14.96
C ALA A 130 -5.89 6.80 -16.04
N GLN A 131 -6.09 7.17 -17.31
CA GLN A 131 -5.43 6.58 -18.47
C GLN A 131 -4.17 7.32 -18.89
N CYS A 132 -3.89 8.50 -18.32
CA CYS A 132 -2.68 9.22 -18.60
C CYS A 132 -1.45 8.50 -18.04
N ILE A 133 -0.30 8.69 -18.70
CA ILE A 133 1.00 8.41 -18.11
C ILE A 133 1.05 9.12 -16.76
N GLU A 134 1.54 8.43 -15.73
CA GLU A 134 1.45 8.80 -14.33
C GLU A 134 1.95 10.23 -14.07
N GLN A 135 2.96 10.68 -14.83
CA GLN A 135 3.48 12.04 -14.77
C GLN A 135 2.42 13.12 -15.08
N ASN A 136 1.52 12.91 -16.03
CA ASN A 136 0.53 13.92 -16.42
C ASN A 136 -0.54 14.12 -15.32
N LEU A 137 -0.95 13.06 -14.64
CA LEU A 137 -1.83 13.16 -13.45
C LEU A 137 -1.20 14.06 -12.38
N LEU A 138 0.10 13.91 -12.18
CA LEU A 138 0.86 14.71 -11.23
C LEU A 138 0.91 16.19 -11.65
N TRP A 139 1.22 16.51 -12.91
CA TRP A 139 1.28 17.90 -13.39
C TRP A 139 -0.05 18.64 -13.26
N ASP A 140 -1.17 17.94 -13.46
CA ASP A 140 -2.50 18.54 -13.40
C ASP A 140 -2.99 18.77 -11.96
N LEU A 141 -2.56 17.97 -11.00
CA LEU A 141 -3.15 17.96 -9.64
C LEU A 141 -2.20 18.40 -8.53
N CYS A 142 -0.90 18.42 -8.79
CA CYS A 142 0.10 18.62 -7.76
C CYS A 142 1.00 19.83 -7.99
N LYS A 143 1.79 20.15 -6.96
CA LYS A 143 2.91 21.07 -6.97
C LYS A 143 4.09 20.47 -6.20
N ASP A 144 5.19 21.21 -6.10
CA ASP A 144 6.36 20.87 -5.28
C ASP A 144 6.94 19.48 -5.61
N PHE A 145 7.12 19.23 -6.91
CA PHE A 145 7.53 17.93 -7.43
C PHE A 145 8.98 17.60 -7.05
N LYS A 146 9.23 16.35 -6.69
CA LYS A 146 10.58 15.79 -6.79
C LYS A 146 10.58 14.44 -7.49
N ARG A 147 11.72 14.15 -8.12
CA ARG A 147 11.96 12.96 -8.91
C ARG A 147 13.11 12.18 -8.30
N TYR A 148 12.97 10.86 -8.25
CA TYR A 148 13.96 9.94 -7.73
C TYR A 148 14.21 8.86 -8.78
N SER A 149 15.46 8.73 -9.21
CA SER A 149 15.90 7.69 -10.13
C SER A 149 16.95 6.83 -9.44
N ASP A 150 16.75 5.51 -9.46
CA ASP A 150 17.66 4.51 -8.89
C ASP A 150 18.05 4.80 -7.43
N LYS A 151 17.12 5.40 -6.68
CA LYS A 151 17.26 5.63 -5.23
C LYS A 151 16.58 4.50 -4.46
N SER A 152 17.18 4.13 -3.33
CA SER A 152 16.62 3.13 -2.43
C SER A 152 15.28 3.60 -1.84
N LEU A 153 14.46 2.66 -1.38
CA LEU A 153 13.19 2.96 -0.73
C LEU A 153 13.40 3.79 0.55
N GLU A 154 14.44 3.47 1.32
CA GLU A 154 14.79 4.18 2.55
C GLU A 154 15.14 5.64 2.28
N TYR A 155 15.91 5.90 1.21
CA TYR A 155 16.22 7.27 0.80
C TYR A 155 14.95 8.03 0.42
N PHE A 156 14.07 7.41 -0.37
CA PHE A 156 12.81 7.99 -0.80
C PHE A 156 11.91 8.35 0.39
N VAL A 157 11.68 7.39 1.31
CA VAL A 157 10.82 7.61 2.49
C VAL A 157 11.42 8.68 3.42
N LYS A 158 12.73 8.62 3.71
CA LYS A 158 13.41 9.64 4.53
C LYS A 158 13.33 11.05 3.95
N ASP A 159 13.29 11.18 2.63
CA ASP A 159 13.14 12.50 2.02
C ASP A 159 11.69 13.02 2.07
N ILE A 160 10.71 12.12 2.03
CA ILE A 160 9.29 12.47 2.25
C ILE A 160 9.04 12.88 3.71
N GLU A 161 9.65 12.24 4.69
CA GLU A 161 9.52 12.60 6.12
C GLU A 161 9.85 14.08 6.38
N LYS A 162 10.77 14.67 5.59
CA LYS A 162 11.12 16.09 5.68
C LYS A 162 10.04 17.03 5.16
N THR A 163 9.09 16.54 4.37
CA THR A 163 8.00 17.36 3.79
C THR A 163 6.88 17.64 4.79
N GLY A 164 6.79 16.84 5.85
CA GLY A 164 5.76 16.96 6.88
C GLY A 164 4.36 16.61 6.41
N TYR A 165 3.37 16.91 7.25
CA TYR A 165 1.98 16.52 7.07
C TYR A 165 1.42 16.90 5.69
N GLY A 166 0.78 15.94 5.01
CA GLY A 166 0.13 16.20 3.75
C GLY A 166 -0.26 14.96 2.96
N LEU A 167 -0.98 15.22 1.86
CA LEU A 167 -1.35 14.23 0.88
C LEU A 167 -0.68 14.55 -0.46
N TYR A 168 -0.08 13.52 -1.04
CA TYR A 168 0.74 13.61 -2.24
C TYR A 168 0.28 12.51 -3.21
N ILE A 169 0.48 12.71 -4.51
CA ILE A 169 0.39 11.63 -5.50
C ILE A 169 1.80 11.17 -5.81
N VAL A 170 2.00 9.86 -5.91
CA VAL A 170 3.23 9.25 -6.41
C VAL A 170 2.96 8.56 -7.75
N GLY A 171 3.80 8.86 -8.74
CA GLY A 171 3.93 8.11 -9.98
C GLY A 171 5.17 7.22 -9.92
N LEU A 172 5.01 5.96 -10.31
CA LEU A 172 6.01 4.91 -10.36
C LEU A 172 6.26 4.49 -11.82
N ASP A 173 7.07 3.47 -12.06
CA ASP A 173 7.36 3.01 -13.44
C ASP A 173 6.11 2.57 -14.21
N ASN A 174 5.17 1.90 -13.53
CA ASN A 174 3.93 1.36 -14.12
C ASN A 174 2.77 1.40 -13.12
N HIS A 175 2.79 2.35 -12.18
CA HIS A 175 1.86 2.35 -11.05
C HIS A 175 1.69 3.73 -10.44
N THR A 176 0.56 3.97 -9.77
CA THR A 176 0.32 5.22 -9.04
C THR A 176 -0.45 4.98 -7.75
N GLY A 177 -0.40 5.96 -6.85
CA GLY A 177 -1.14 5.96 -5.60
C GLY A 177 -0.93 7.25 -4.84
N TYR A 178 -1.42 7.27 -3.61
CA TYR A 178 -1.16 8.36 -2.68
C TYR A 178 0.04 8.06 -1.80
N ILE A 179 0.81 9.09 -1.51
CA ILE A 179 1.66 9.14 -0.33
C ILE A 179 0.94 10.03 0.69
N TYR A 180 0.71 9.50 1.89
CA TYR A 180 0.11 10.23 2.99
C TYR A 180 1.10 10.32 4.14
N HIS A 181 1.49 11.55 4.48
CA HIS A 181 2.28 11.83 5.68
C HIS A 181 1.34 12.30 6.78
N ASP A 182 1.10 11.48 7.81
CA ASP A 182 0.12 11.78 8.88
C ASP A 182 0.66 12.73 9.97
N GLY A 183 1.94 13.08 9.87
CA GLY A 183 2.67 13.93 10.82
C GLY A 183 3.70 13.14 11.64
N LYS A 184 3.62 11.81 11.60
CA LYS A 184 4.54 10.88 12.25
C LYS A 184 5.12 9.88 11.27
N ASP A 185 4.28 9.33 10.41
CA ASP A 185 4.56 8.21 9.55
C ASP A 185 4.20 8.50 8.09
N VAL A 186 4.89 7.81 7.18
CA VAL A 186 4.63 7.85 5.74
C VAL A 186 3.90 6.59 5.30
N TRP A 187 2.73 6.78 4.70
CA TRP A 187 1.84 5.74 4.24
C TRP A 187 1.74 5.75 2.71
N PHE A 188 1.63 4.57 2.12
CA PHE A 188 1.29 4.38 0.72
C PHE A 188 -0.14 3.85 0.62
N ILE A 189 -1.02 4.56 -0.09
CA ILE A 189 -2.42 4.18 -0.26
C ILE A 189 -2.68 3.99 -1.75
N HIS A 190 -2.98 2.78 -2.17
CA HIS A 190 -3.05 2.42 -3.58
C HIS A 190 -3.96 1.20 -3.80
N SER A 191 -4.37 0.97 -5.05
CA SER A 191 -4.90 -0.32 -5.52
C SER A 191 -3.82 -1.01 -6.33
N GLY A 192 -3.34 -2.18 -5.92
CA GLY A 192 -2.12 -2.79 -6.48
C GLY A 192 -2.21 -4.27 -6.83
N VAL A 193 -1.26 -4.73 -7.66
CA VAL A 193 -1.16 -6.10 -8.19
C VAL A 193 -0.43 -7.08 -7.25
N TYR A 194 0.34 -6.56 -6.29
CA TYR A 194 0.99 -7.39 -5.28
C TYR A 194 -0.03 -7.85 -4.24
N PRO A 195 0.15 -9.04 -3.62
CA PRO A 195 -0.74 -9.53 -2.57
C PRO A 195 -0.99 -8.44 -1.50
N PRO A 196 -2.25 -8.26 -1.06
CA PRO A 196 -3.46 -9.06 -1.33
C PRO A 196 -4.19 -8.78 -2.65
N LYS A 197 -3.64 -7.96 -3.55
CA LYS A 197 -4.23 -7.60 -4.85
C LYS A 197 -5.53 -6.79 -4.76
N CYS A 198 -5.52 -5.73 -3.97
CA CYS A 198 -6.67 -4.86 -3.75
C CYS A 198 -6.25 -3.40 -3.49
N ALA A 199 -7.25 -2.53 -3.31
CA ALA A 199 -7.06 -1.23 -2.66
C ALA A 199 -6.70 -1.42 -1.18
N LEU A 200 -5.66 -0.72 -0.71
CA LEU A 200 -5.13 -0.85 0.65
C LEU A 200 -4.32 0.39 1.06
N LYS A 201 -4.05 0.50 2.36
CA LYS A 201 -3.02 1.38 2.93
C LYS A 201 -1.92 0.56 3.56
N GLU A 202 -0.66 0.87 3.28
CA GLU A 202 0.49 0.24 3.91
C GLU A 202 1.56 1.24 4.33
N LYS A 203 2.43 0.88 5.27
CA LYS A 203 3.62 1.69 5.59
C LYS A 203 4.49 1.80 4.34
N ALA A 204 4.84 3.03 3.93
CA ALA A 204 5.59 3.24 2.70
C ALA A 204 6.95 2.51 2.71
N ILE A 205 7.62 2.46 3.86
CA ILE A 205 8.91 1.76 4.03
C ILE A 205 8.82 0.24 3.86
N ASN A 206 7.63 -0.35 3.97
CA ASN A 206 7.41 -1.79 3.82
C ASN A 206 6.82 -2.16 2.45
N SER A 207 6.51 -1.17 1.60
CA SER A 207 5.82 -1.41 0.33
C SER A 207 6.73 -2.06 -0.71
N VAL A 208 6.38 -3.28 -1.11
CA VAL A 208 7.02 -3.98 -2.24
C VAL A 208 6.83 -3.20 -3.54
N THR A 209 5.65 -2.61 -3.73
CA THR A 209 5.33 -1.79 -4.91
C THR A 209 6.28 -0.60 -5.02
N LEU A 210 6.47 0.14 -3.92
CA LEU A 210 7.41 1.26 -3.92
C LEU A 210 8.85 0.76 -4.08
N LYS A 211 9.25 -0.32 -3.39
CA LYS A 211 10.61 -0.88 -3.45
C LYS A 211 11.04 -1.24 -4.87
N ASN A 212 10.15 -1.87 -5.64
CA ASN A 212 10.45 -2.39 -6.98
C ASN A 212 10.46 -1.30 -8.07
N SER A 213 10.00 -0.09 -7.77
CA SER A 213 10.05 1.03 -8.71
C SER A 213 11.45 1.64 -8.77
N ARG A 214 12.06 1.70 -9.96
CA ARG A 214 13.34 2.38 -10.22
C ARG A 214 13.17 3.88 -10.35
N TYR A 215 12.04 4.31 -10.90
CA TYR A 215 11.67 5.71 -11.00
C TYR A 215 10.50 6.04 -10.07
N ARG A 216 10.58 7.16 -9.35
CA ARG A 216 9.48 7.68 -8.52
C ARG A 216 9.39 9.19 -8.70
N VAL A 217 8.19 9.69 -8.99
CA VAL A 217 7.87 11.12 -8.90
C VAL A 217 6.82 11.28 -7.83
N PHE A 218 6.97 12.26 -6.96
CA PHE A 218 5.91 12.65 -6.05
C PHE A 218 5.65 14.15 -6.13
N GLY A 219 4.41 14.55 -5.86
CA GLY A 219 4.01 15.94 -5.78
C GLY A 219 2.85 16.13 -4.80
N ARG A 220 2.84 17.27 -4.11
CA ARG A 220 1.80 17.62 -3.13
C ARG A 220 0.51 18.00 -3.85
N ILE A 221 -0.62 17.41 -3.45
CA ILE A 221 -1.91 17.73 -4.07
C ILE A 221 -2.32 19.17 -3.72
N VAL A 222 -2.87 19.88 -4.70
CA VAL A 222 -3.41 21.22 -4.53
C VAL A 222 -4.94 21.18 -4.53
N PHE A 223 -5.56 21.65 -3.44
CA PHE A 223 -7.00 21.56 -3.20
C PHE A 223 -7.78 22.86 -3.47
N ASP A 224 -7.41 23.58 -4.52
CA ASP A 224 -8.04 24.87 -4.89
C ASP A 224 -8.57 24.93 -6.34
N LYS A 225 -8.35 23.88 -7.14
CA LYS A 225 -8.86 23.75 -8.52
C LYS A 225 -10.37 23.46 -8.60
#